data_AF-H8MUZ5-F1
#
_entry.id   AF-H8MUZ5-F1
#
_cell.length_a   1.000
_cell.length_b   1.000
_cell.length_c   1.000
_cell.angle_alpha   90.00
_cell.angle_beta   90.00
_cell.angle_gamma   90.00
#
_symmetry.space_group_name_H-M   'P 1'
#
loop_
_entity.id
_entity.type
_entity.pdbx_description
1 polymer ?
#
loop_
_entity_poly.entity_id
_entity_poly.type
_entity_poly.pdbx_seq_one_letter_code
_entity_poly.pdbx_strand_id
1 'polypeptide(L)'
;MAGRCAPGTEHYLLKAMHRRASLVLLNTLSLSRLPLAAVFIAVSDLRMRAFLVVLAAATDFLDGWIARHRGLATRLGALIDPVADRAFMVTAFIVCLLDGLIDPVELTLLLLRDIGTAIGFIVARVRPDMRAIELKARMLGKVVTTLQLAVLLCVLLYPPLVRPLVALVALLSLASVVDYTRAVWRQRQHRELPPSRPSSRIPHGPTGAPMGSVRE
;
A
#
# COMPACT_ATOMS: atom_id res chain seq x y z
N MET A 1 52.36 -14.72 11.65
CA MET A 1 52.18 -13.46 10.90
C MET A 1 50.68 -13.23 10.72
N ALA A 2 50.10 -12.39 11.58
CA ALA A 2 48.67 -12.08 11.56
C ALA A 2 48.35 -11.13 10.40
N GLY A 3 47.47 -11.57 9.50
CA GLY A 3 47.01 -10.78 8.37
C GLY A 3 46.26 -9.53 8.85
N ARG A 4 46.77 -8.36 8.45
CA ARG A 4 46.12 -7.07 8.68
C ARG A 4 44.74 -7.07 8.04
N CYS A 5 43.69 -7.13 8.87
CA CYS A 5 42.30 -6.92 8.44
C CYS A 5 42.18 -5.51 7.83
N ALA A 6 41.66 -5.43 6.61
CA ALA A 6 41.52 -4.16 5.89
C ALA A 6 40.55 -3.22 6.64
N PRO A 7 40.87 -1.91 6.77
CA PRO A 7 40.10 -0.94 7.57
C PRO A 7 38.70 -0.57 7.02
N GLY A 8 38.21 -1.27 5.99
CA GLY A 8 36.85 -1.12 5.47
C GLY A 8 35.89 -2.26 5.82
N THR A 9 36.42 -3.45 6.16
CA THR A 9 35.63 -4.69 6.29
C THR A 9 34.67 -4.66 7.48
N GLU A 10 35.05 -4.03 8.59
CA GLU A 10 34.20 -3.86 9.78
C GLU A 10 32.98 -2.98 9.48
N HIS A 11 33.13 -1.92 8.68
CA HIS A 11 32.00 -1.06 8.31
C HIS A 11 31.00 -1.81 7.42
N TYR A 12 31.48 -2.66 6.49
CA TYR A 12 30.62 -3.51 5.67
C TYR A 12 29.94 -4.62 6.49
N LEU A 13 30.66 -5.24 7.43
CA LEU A 13 30.10 -6.26 8.33
C LEU A 13 29.06 -5.67 9.28
N LEU A 14 29.31 -4.50 9.87
CA LEU A 14 28.34 -3.79 10.70
C LEU A 14 27.09 -3.39 9.90
N LYS A 15 27.23 -2.91 8.66
CA LYS A 15 26.10 -2.62 7.76
C LYS A 15 25.32 -3.89 7.39
N ALA A 16 26.01 -4.99 7.12
CA ALA A 16 25.39 -6.26 6.76
C ALA A 16 24.65 -6.89 7.96
N MET A 17 25.23 -6.82 9.16
CA MET A 17 24.60 -7.27 10.41
C MET A 17 23.39 -6.39 10.77
N HIS A 18 23.51 -5.05 10.68
CA HIS A 18 22.39 -4.13 10.85
C HIS A 18 21.27 -4.41 9.83
N ARG A 19 21.61 -4.65 8.55
CA ARG A 19 20.61 -5.04 7.54
C ARG A 19 19.91 -6.35 7.88
N ARG A 20 20.65 -7.37 8.31
CA ARG A 20 20.10 -8.68 8.68
C ARG A 20 19.20 -8.60 9.92
N ALA A 21 19.63 -7.89 10.97
CA ALA A 21 18.80 -7.66 12.15
C ALA A 21 17.51 -6.90 11.82
N SER A 22 17.58 -5.91 10.92
CA SER A 22 16.41 -5.14 10.46
C SER A 22 15.47 -5.97 9.57
N LEU A 23 16.03 -6.87 8.74
CA LEU A 23 15.27 -7.82 7.92
C LEU A 23 14.51 -8.82 8.79
N VAL A 24 15.15 -9.31 9.86
CA VAL A 24 14.50 -10.18 10.84
C VAL A 24 13.40 -9.40 11.56
N LEU A 25 13.65 -8.16 11.98
CA LEU A 25 12.66 -7.34 12.68
C LEU A 25 11.35 -7.17 11.88
N LEU A 26 11.46 -6.78 10.60
CA LEU A 26 10.27 -6.59 9.74
C LEU A 26 9.52 -7.91 9.53
N ASN A 27 10.24 -9.01 9.29
CA ASN A 27 9.60 -10.30 9.06
C ASN A 27 8.93 -10.82 10.34
N THR A 28 9.59 -10.65 11.50
CA THR A 28 9.06 -11.00 12.82
C THR A 28 7.80 -10.21 13.14
N LEU A 29 7.69 -8.95 12.69
CA LEU A 29 6.52 -8.12 12.93
C LEU A 29 5.31 -8.55 12.11
N SER A 30 5.49 -8.77 10.80
CA SER A 30 4.41 -9.33 9.98
C SER A 30 4.03 -10.75 10.46
N LEU A 31 4.98 -11.53 10.97
CA LEU A 31 4.72 -12.82 11.62
C LEU A 31 4.00 -12.67 12.96
N SER A 32 4.19 -11.58 13.70
CA SER A 32 3.57 -11.33 15.01
C SER A 32 2.06 -11.14 14.93
N ARG A 33 1.53 -10.82 13.73
CA ARG A 33 0.09 -10.75 13.45
C ARG A 33 -0.59 -12.12 13.54
N LEU A 34 0.11 -13.21 13.25
CA LEU A 34 -0.42 -14.57 13.36
C LEU A 34 -0.64 -15.03 14.82
N PRO A 35 0.34 -14.94 15.74
CA PRO A 35 0.10 -15.22 17.15
C PRO A 35 -0.88 -14.22 17.75
N LEU A 36 -0.88 -12.95 17.31
CA LEU A 36 -1.87 -11.99 17.78
C LEU A 36 -3.30 -12.36 17.35
N ALA A 37 -3.48 -12.85 16.11
CA ALA A 37 -4.75 -13.40 15.66
C ALA A 37 -5.16 -14.64 16.47
N ALA A 38 -4.21 -15.53 16.78
CA ALA A 38 -4.46 -16.70 17.62
C ALA A 38 -4.88 -16.31 19.05
N VAL A 39 -4.20 -15.33 19.66
CA VAL A 39 -4.57 -14.78 20.97
C VAL A 39 -5.94 -14.10 20.90
N PHE A 40 -6.24 -13.36 19.82
CA PHE A 40 -7.54 -12.73 19.62
C PHE A 40 -8.69 -13.75 19.58
N ILE A 41 -8.47 -14.90 18.91
CA ILE A 41 -9.42 -16.03 18.89
C ILE A 41 -9.59 -16.62 20.30
N ALA A 42 -8.50 -16.82 21.03
CA ALA A 42 -8.51 -17.48 22.34
C ALA A 42 -9.13 -16.64 23.47
N VAL A 43 -9.04 -15.31 23.37
CA VAL A 43 -9.64 -14.38 24.33
C VAL A 43 -11.14 -14.27 24.05
N SER A 44 -11.99 -14.44 25.05
CA SER A 44 -13.44 -14.22 24.95
C SER A 44 -13.88 -12.84 25.40
N ASP A 45 -13.07 -12.13 26.20
CA ASP A 45 -13.39 -10.80 26.69
C ASP A 45 -13.21 -9.73 25.60
N LEU A 46 -14.29 -8.99 25.32
CA LEU A 46 -14.33 -7.98 24.25
C LEU A 46 -13.40 -6.79 24.55
N ARG A 47 -13.23 -6.40 25.82
CA ARG A 47 -12.36 -5.27 26.20
C ARG A 47 -10.90 -5.63 25.98
N MET A 48 -10.52 -6.86 26.32
CA MET A 48 -9.18 -7.37 26.10
C MET A 48 -8.89 -7.53 24.60
N ARG A 49 -9.85 -7.98 23.79
CA ARG A 49 -9.73 -7.95 22.33
C ARG A 49 -9.54 -6.54 21.76
N ALA A 50 -10.32 -5.57 22.26
CA ALA A 50 -10.16 -4.16 21.86
C ALA A 50 -8.76 -3.64 22.23
N PHE A 51 -8.25 -3.98 23.41
CA PHE A 51 -6.89 -3.66 23.82
C PHE A 51 -5.84 -4.26 22.88
N LEU A 52 -5.98 -5.53 22.47
CA LEU A 52 -5.08 -6.17 21.51
C LEU A 52 -5.08 -5.47 20.14
N VAL A 53 -6.25 -5.02 19.67
CA VAL A 53 -6.37 -4.25 18.41
C VAL A 53 -5.68 -2.89 18.51
N VAL A 54 -5.84 -2.20 19.64
CA VAL A 54 -5.13 -0.91 19.88
C VAL A 54 -3.63 -1.13 19.96
N LEU A 55 -3.19 -2.16 20.68
CA LEU A 55 -1.78 -2.53 20.79
C LEU A 55 -1.18 -2.85 19.42
N ALA A 56 -1.89 -3.65 18.61
CA ALA A 56 -1.54 -3.94 17.22
C ALA A 56 -1.31 -2.69 16.37
N ALA A 57 -2.25 -1.75 16.42
CA ALA A 57 -2.19 -0.53 15.64
C ALA A 57 -1.06 0.40 16.11
N ALA A 58 -0.81 0.44 17.42
CA ALA A 58 0.28 1.22 17.99
C ALA A 58 1.65 0.67 17.57
N THR A 59 1.82 -0.66 17.57
CA THR A 59 3.05 -1.31 17.11
C THR A 59 3.35 -0.98 15.64
N ASP A 60 2.37 -1.13 14.74
CA ASP A 60 2.57 -0.79 13.31
C ASP A 60 2.93 0.67 13.09
N PHE A 61 2.29 1.57 13.83
CA PHE A 61 2.58 3.00 13.71
C PHE A 61 4.02 3.29 14.11
N LEU A 62 4.50 2.66 15.19
CA LEU A 62 5.86 2.80 15.68
C LEU A 62 6.87 2.23 14.67
N ASP A 63 6.62 1.04 14.11
CA ASP A 63 7.51 0.44 13.12
C ASP A 63 7.52 1.20 11.80
N GLY A 64 6.36 1.68 11.36
CA GLY A 64 6.24 2.57 10.21
C GLY A 64 6.96 3.91 10.43
N TRP A 65 7.05 4.40 11.67
CA TRP A 65 7.85 5.57 12.01
C TRP A 65 9.35 5.25 11.98
N ILE A 66 9.79 4.16 12.61
CA ILE A 66 11.21 3.73 12.63
C ILE A 66 11.74 3.44 11.23
N ALA A 67 10.95 2.73 10.40
CA ALA A 67 11.33 2.37 9.03
C ALA A 67 11.52 3.60 8.14
N ARG A 68 10.71 4.65 8.32
CA ARG A 68 10.83 5.93 7.61
C ARG A 68 12.07 6.71 8.02
N HIS A 69 12.41 6.72 9.31
CA HIS A 69 13.56 7.48 9.82
C HIS A 69 14.90 6.79 9.52
N ARG A 70 14.91 5.46 9.40
CA ARG A 70 16.14 4.69 9.14
C ARG A 70 16.38 4.32 7.67
N GLY A 71 15.42 4.60 6.78
CA GLY A 71 15.53 4.27 5.35
C GLY A 71 15.58 2.75 5.07
N LEU A 72 15.07 1.93 5.99
CA LEU A 72 15.19 0.47 5.98
C LEU A 72 13.99 -0.25 5.33
N ALA A 73 13.28 0.42 4.42
CA ALA A 73 12.15 -0.19 3.72
C ALA A 73 12.64 -1.18 2.65
N THR A 74 12.34 -2.46 2.82
CA THR A 74 12.69 -3.51 1.85
C THR A 74 11.50 -3.82 0.93
N ARG A 75 11.77 -4.18 -0.34
CA ARG A 75 10.70 -4.50 -1.31
C ARG A 75 9.84 -5.70 -0.88
N LEU A 76 10.43 -6.67 -0.16
CA LEU A 76 9.73 -7.85 0.34
C LEU A 76 8.90 -7.53 1.58
N GLY A 77 9.47 -6.84 2.58
CA GLY A 77 8.71 -6.42 3.76
C GLY A 77 7.52 -5.52 3.41
N ALA A 78 7.71 -4.60 2.45
CA ALA A 78 6.63 -3.75 1.93
C ALA A 78 5.49 -4.52 1.23
N LEU A 79 5.69 -5.79 0.86
CA LEU A 79 4.66 -6.66 0.30
C LEU A 79 4.04 -7.58 1.36
N ILE A 80 4.83 -8.08 2.30
CA ILE A 80 4.40 -9.01 3.34
C ILE A 80 3.57 -8.31 4.42
N ASP A 81 3.92 -7.08 4.79
CA ASP A 81 3.18 -6.30 5.80
C ASP A 81 1.68 -6.15 5.47
N PRO A 82 1.29 -5.64 4.28
CA PRO A 82 -0.12 -5.48 3.93
C PRO A 82 -0.90 -6.80 3.87
N VAL A 83 -0.21 -7.92 3.65
CA VAL A 83 -0.83 -9.25 3.62
C VAL A 83 -1.09 -9.74 5.03
N ALA A 84 -0.12 -9.60 5.93
CA ALA A 84 -0.27 -9.98 7.33
C ALA A 84 -1.33 -9.14 8.06
N ASP A 85 -1.37 -7.83 7.80
CA ASP A 85 -2.40 -6.94 8.35
C ASP A 85 -3.81 -7.33 7.89
N ARG A 86 -3.96 -7.62 6.58
CA ARG A 86 -5.25 -8.08 6.05
C ARG A 86 -5.64 -9.43 6.65
N ALA A 87 -4.69 -10.35 6.81
CA ALA A 87 -4.98 -11.64 7.43
C ALA A 87 -5.49 -11.48 8.87
N PHE A 88 -4.87 -10.61 9.66
CA PHE A 88 -5.33 -10.29 11.01
C PHE A 88 -6.75 -9.68 10.98
N MET A 89 -6.98 -8.67 10.15
CA MET A 89 -8.29 -8.02 10.01
C MET A 89 -9.40 -9.00 9.60
N VAL A 90 -9.15 -9.83 8.58
CA VAL A 90 -10.08 -10.86 8.12
C VAL A 90 -10.40 -11.83 9.26
N THR A 91 -9.38 -12.28 9.99
CA THR A 91 -9.56 -13.17 11.13
C THR A 91 -10.41 -12.53 12.23
N ALA A 92 -10.12 -11.27 12.57
CA ALA A 92 -10.84 -10.54 13.61
C ALA A 92 -12.32 -10.34 13.25
N PHE A 93 -12.65 -10.01 11.99
CA PHE A 93 -14.03 -9.91 11.54
C PHE A 93 -14.74 -11.26 11.47
N ILE A 94 -14.06 -12.35 11.09
CA ILE A 94 -14.63 -13.69 11.14
C ILE A 94 -14.99 -14.06 12.58
N VAL A 95 -14.11 -13.79 13.55
CA VAL A 95 -14.41 -14.00 14.98
C VAL A 95 -15.62 -13.18 15.40
N CYS A 96 -15.69 -11.89 15.01
CA CYS A 96 -16.85 -11.06 15.31
C CYS A 96 -18.15 -11.60 14.70
N LEU A 97 -18.09 -12.24 13.52
CA LEU A 97 -19.25 -12.91 12.92
C LEU A 97 -19.67 -14.14 13.74
N LEU A 98 -18.69 -14.96 14.17
CA LEU A 98 -18.95 -16.14 14.99
C LEU A 98 -19.55 -15.79 16.36
N ASP A 99 -19.16 -14.63 16.91
CA ASP A 99 -19.72 -14.10 18.16
C ASP A 99 -21.08 -13.37 17.96
N GLY A 100 -21.58 -13.28 16.73
CA GLY A 100 -22.84 -12.61 16.40
C GLY A 100 -22.80 -11.09 16.52
N LEU A 101 -21.62 -10.47 16.52
CA LEU A 101 -21.45 -9.00 16.59
C LEU A 101 -21.63 -8.32 15.22
N ILE A 102 -21.46 -9.08 14.14
CA ILE A 102 -21.69 -8.64 12.76
C ILE A 102 -22.50 -9.70 12.01
N ASP A 103 -23.29 -9.27 11.04
CA ASP A 103 -24.02 -10.12 10.11
C ASP A 103 -23.15 -10.55 8.91
N PRO A 104 -23.46 -11.67 8.23
CA PRO A 104 -22.71 -12.13 7.05
C PRO A 104 -22.63 -11.09 5.91
N VAL A 105 -23.65 -10.23 5.80
CA VAL A 105 -23.70 -9.15 4.80
C VAL A 105 -22.60 -8.13 5.07
N GLU A 106 -22.42 -7.75 6.33
CA GLU A 106 -21.41 -6.77 6.75
C GLU A 106 -20.00 -7.33 6.55
N LEU A 107 -19.77 -8.59 6.91
CA LEU A 107 -18.50 -9.26 6.61
C LEU A 107 -18.22 -9.26 5.11
N THR A 108 -19.22 -9.61 4.29
CA THR A 108 -19.06 -9.67 2.83
C THR A 108 -18.66 -8.31 2.24
N LEU A 109 -19.28 -7.22 2.70
CA LEU A 109 -18.95 -5.86 2.25
C LEU A 109 -17.51 -5.47 2.61
N LEU A 110 -17.07 -5.82 3.82
CA LEU A 110 -15.70 -5.55 4.28
C LEU A 110 -14.67 -6.36 3.47
N LEU A 111 -14.93 -7.65 3.22
CA LEU A 111 -14.04 -8.52 2.45
C LEU A 111 -13.95 -8.13 0.97
N LEU A 112 -15.09 -7.80 0.35
CA LEU A 112 -15.15 -7.40 -1.07
C LEU A 112 -14.26 -6.18 -1.34
N ARG A 113 -14.26 -5.23 -0.40
CA ARG A 113 -13.39 -4.05 -0.44
C ARG A 113 -11.91 -4.41 -0.40
N ASP A 114 -11.51 -5.34 0.47
CA ASP A 114 -10.11 -5.73 0.63
C ASP A 114 -9.59 -6.45 -0.62
N ILE A 115 -10.42 -7.28 -1.24
CA ILE A 115 -10.16 -7.89 -2.54
C ILE A 115 -10.01 -6.81 -3.63
N GLY A 116 -10.94 -5.85 -3.70
CA GLY A 116 -10.88 -4.76 -4.67
C GLY A 116 -9.60 -3.93 -4.56
N THR A 117 -9.16 -3.65 -3.33
CA THR A 117 -7.90 -2.92 -3.07
C THR A 117 -6.67 -3.76 -3.45
N ALA A 118 -6.69 -5.07 -3.22
CA ALA A 118 -5.63 -5.99 -3.63
C ALA A 118 -5.48 -6.04 -5.17
N ILE A 119 -6.60 -6.17 -5.88
CA ILE A 119 -6.61 -6.19 -7.35
C ILE A 119 -6.10 -4.85 -7.90
N GLY A 120 -6.57 -3.72 -7.36
CA GLY A 120 -6.12 -2.39 -7.76
C GLY A 120 -4.60 -2.22 -7.62
N PHE A 121 -4.02 -2.70 -6.52
CA PHE A 121 -2.57 -2.70 -6.31
C PHE A 121 -1.81 -3.53 -7.34
N ILE A 122 -2.26 -4.75 -7.65
CA ILE A 122 -1.62 -5.62 -8.65
C ILE A 122 -1.67 -4.99 -10.04
N VAL A 123 -2.83 -4.47 -10.45
CA VAL A 123 -3.03 -3.85 -11.77
C VAL A 123 -2.09 -2.65 -11.96
N ALA A 124 -1.97 -1.79 -10.95
CA ALA A 124 -1.08 -0.64 -11.01
C ALA A 124 0.40 -1.02 -11.13
N ARG A 125 0.81 -2.15 -10.52
CA ARG A 125 2.19 -2.65 -10.64
C ARG A 125 2.51 -3.20 -12.02
N VAL A 126 1.53 -3.77 -12.71
CA VAL A 126 1.70 -4.31 -14.08
C VAL A 126 1.65 -3.19 -15.13
N ARG A 127 0.99 -2.06 -14.85
CA ARG A 127 0.87 -0.93 -15.78
C ARG A 127 1.52 0.35 -15.23
N PRO A 128 2.79 0.65 -15.58
CA PRO A 128 3.53 1.82 -15.09
C PRO A 128 2.83 3.16 -15.36
N ASP A 129 2.07 3.21 -16.44
CA ASP A 129 1.27 4.38 -16.86
C ASP A 129 0.22 4.79 -15.81
N MET A 130 -0.16 3.88 -14.91
CA MET A 130 -1.18 4.12 -13.88
C MET A 130 -0.58 4.52 -12.52
N ARG A 131 0.73 4.74 -12.42
CA ARG A 131 1.41 5.10 -11.15
C ARG A 131 0.87 6.37 -10.48
N ALA A 132 0.48 7.39 -11.25
CA ALA A 132 -0.08 8.62 -10.70
C ALA A 132 -1.47 8.39 -10.08
N ILE A 133 -2.27 7.52 -10.70
CA ILE A 133 -3.58 7.11 -10.20
C ILE A 133 -3.43 6.20 -8.98
N GLU A 134 -2.43 5.31 -8.99
CA GLU A 134 -2.07 4.45 -7.86
C GLU A 134 -1.75 5.26 -6.60
N LEU A 135 -0.99 6.35 -6.73
CA LEU A 135 -0.67 7.23 -5.59
C LEU A 135 -1.92 7.83 -4.95
N LYS A 136 -2.86 8.33 -5.76
CA LYS A 136 -4.13 8.90 -5.27
C LYS A 136 -5.02 7.81 -4.65
N ALA A 137 -5.13 6.65 -5.30
CA ALA A 137 -5.90 5.52 -4.81
C ALA A 137 -5.32 4.94 -3.50
N ARG A 138 -3.99 4.93 -3.36
CA ARG A 138 -3.31 4.50 -2.13
C ARG A 138 -3.60 5.41 -0.94
N MET A 139 -3.78 6.71 -1.15
CA MET A 139 -4.20 7.62 -0.07
C MET A 139 -5.63 7.33 0.38
N LEU A 140 -6.57 7.15 -0.56
CA LEU A 140 -7.95 6.75 -0.22
C LEU A 140 -8.01 5.38 0.46
N GLY A 141 -7.25 4.42 -0.05
CA GLY A 141 -7.14 3.08 0.53
C GLY A 141 -6.66 3.10 1.98
N LYS A 142 -5.70 3.98 2.32
CA LYS A 142 -5.24 4.18 3.71
C LYS A 142 -6.34 4.71 4.63
N VAL A 143 -7.10 5.71 4.18
CA VAL A 143 -8.21 6.25 4.97
C VAL A 143 -9.23 5.16 5.26
N VAL A 144 -9.60 4.38 4.25
CA VAL A 144 -10.56 3.29 4.41
C VAL A 144 -10.01 2.18 5.32
N THR A 145 -8.72 1.81 5.24
CA THR A 145 -8.14 0.83 6.18
C THR A 145 -8.14 1.33 7.62
N THR A 146 -7.85 2.61 7.84
CA THR A 146 -7.89 3.21 9.18
C THR A 146 -9.32 3.25 9.73
N LEU A 147 -10.29 3.58 8.88
CA LEU A 147 -11.70 3.51 9.26
C LEU A 147 -12.12 2.08 9.59
N GLN A 148 -11.68 1.09 8.82
CA GLN A 148 -11.99 -0.32 9.08
C GLN A 148 -11.42 -0.81 10.42
N LEU A 149 -10.24 -0.31 10.82
CA LEU A 149 -9.68 -0.59 12.15
C LEU A 149 -10.50 0.08 13.26
N ALA A 150 -10.98 1.31 13.03
CA ALA A 150 -11.89 1.98 13.94
C ALA A 150 -13.25 1.25 14.05
N VAL A 151 -13.77 0.71 12.93
CA VAL A 151 -14.98 -0.13 12.94
C VAL A 151 -14.77 -1.36 13.80
N LEU A 152 -13.66 -2.09 13.61
CA LEU A 152 -13.34 -3.26 14.43
C LEU A 152 -13.30 -2.91 15.92
N LEU A 153 -12.70 -1.78 16.30
CA LEU A 153 -12.68 -1.31 17.68
C LEU A 153 -14.09 -0.95 18.19
N CYS A 154 -14.91 -0.31 17.36
CA CYS A 154 -16.29 0.03 17.70
C CYS A 154 -17.17 -1.21 17.85
N VAL A 155 -17.00 -2.24 17.00
CA VAL A 155 -17.69 -3.53 17.12
C VAL A 155 -17.43 -4.14 18.50
N LEU A 156 -16.19 -4.07 18.97
CA LEU A 156 -15.78 -4.65 20.26
C LEU A 156 -16.24 -3.82 21.47
N LEU A 157 -16.31 -2.49 21.36
CA LEU A 157 -16.64 -1.61 22.49
C LEU A 157 -18.11 -1.19 22.55
N TYR A 158 -18.76 -1.00 21.39
CA TYR A 158 -20.12 -0.49 21.24
C TYR A 158 -20.86 -1.17 20.06
N PRO A 159 -21.31 -2.42 20.23
CA PRO A 159 -22.00 -3.21 19.19
C PRO A 159 -23.18 -2.52 18.47
N PRO A 160 -24.00 -1.64 19.10
CA PRO A 160 -25.13 -1.01 18.40
C PRO A 160 -24.73 -0.07 17.24
N LEU A 161 -23.51 0.46 17.26
CA LEU A 161 -23.02 1.41 16.25
C LEU A 161 -22.47 0.72 14.99
N VAL A 162 -22.42 -0.61 14.97
CA VAL A 162 -21.77 -1.41 13.92
C VAL A 162 -22.41 -1.18 12.55
N ARG A 163 -23.72 -1.36 12.43
CA ARG A 163 -24.44 -1.26 11.15
C ARG A 163 -24.24 0.06 10.42
N PRO A 164 -24.46 1.25 11.05
CA PRO A 164 -24.26 2.52 10.35
C PRO A 164 -22.79 2.76 9.99
N LEU A 165 -21.84 2.31 10.83
CA LEU A 165 -20.41 2.46 10.55
C LEU A 165 -19.96 1.57 9.39
N VAL A 166 -20.38 0.29 9.35
CA VAL A 166 -20.06 -0.62 8.24
C VAL A 166 -20.69 -0.10 6.95
N ALA A 167 -21.93 0.37 6.99
CA ALA A 167 -22.58 0.97 5.82
C ALA A 167 -21.81 2.22 5.32
N LEU A 168 -21.37 3.09 6.23
CA LEU A 168 -20.55 4.26 5.87
C LEU A 168 -19.22 3.83 5.22
N VAL A 169 -18.52 2.86 5.80
CA VAL A 169 -17.26 2.35 5.23
C VAL A 169 -17.50 1.70 3.87
N ALA A 170 -18.55 0.91 3.71
CA ALA A 170 -18.92 0.30 2.44
C ALA A 170 -19.22 1.35 1.37
N LEU A 171 -19.96 2.42 1.71
CA LEU A 171 -20.25 3.54 0.81
C LEU A 171 -19.00 4.30 0.41
N LEU A 172 -18.13 4.65 1.36
CA LEU A 172 -16.86 5.31 1.08
C LEU A 172 -15.93 4.44 0.23
N SER A 173 -15.96 3.13 0.46
CA SER A 173 -15.20 2.15 -0.32
C SER A 173 -15.70 2.08 -1.76
N LEU A 174 -17.02 2.03 -1.94
CA LEU A 174 -17.64 2.06 -3.26
C LEU A 174 -17.32 3.37 -3.99
N ALA A 175 -17.43 4.51 -3.31
CA ALA A 175 -17.03 5.80 -3.87
C ALA A 175 -15.56 5.81 -4.30
N SER A 176 -14.65 5.28 -3.48
CA SER A 176 -13.24 5.17 -3.82
C SER A 176 -12.99 4.27 -5.04
N VAL A 177 -13.72 3.16 -5.18
CA VAL A 177 -13.62 2.25 -6.33
C VAL A 177 -14.15 2.92 -7.60
N VAL A 178 -15.27 3.64 -7.51
CA VAL A 178 -15.83 4.40 -8.63
C VAL A 178 -14.89 5.52 -9.08
N ASP A 179 -14.33 6.28 -8.14
CA ASP A 179 -13.38 7.35 -8.45
C ASP A 179 -12.11 6.81 -9.09
N TYR A 180 -11.59 5.67 -8.59
CA TYR A 180 -10.47 4.97 -9.23
C TYR A 180 -10.82 4.55 -10.66
N THR A 181 -12.00 3.94 -10.85
CA THR A 181 -12.45 3.47 -12.16
C THR A 181 -12.60 4.64 -13.13
N ARG A 182 -13.23 5.74 -12.72
CA ARG A 182 -13.36 6.96 -13.52
C ARG A 182 -12.00 7.58 -13.87
N ALA A 183 -11.05 7.60 -12.93
CA ALA A 183 -9.70 8.09 -13.18
C ALA A 183 -8.98 7.25 -14.25
N VAL A 184 -9.11 5.92 -14.19
CA VAL A 184 -8.55 5.00 -15.20
C VAL A 184 -9.17 5.23 -16.58
N TRP A 185 -10.49 5.45 -16.65
CA TRP A 185 -11.20 5.68 -17.91
C TRP A 185 -10.80 7.02 -18.56
N ARG A 186 -10.67 8.12 -17.79
CA ARG A 186 -10.22 9.41 -18.34
C ARG A 186 -8.80 9.35 -18.91
N GLN A 187 -7.92 8.56 -18.31
CA GLN A 187 -6.54 8.42 -18.80
C GLN A 187 -6.47 7.62 -20.10
N ARG A 188 -7.40 6.68 -20.34
CA ARG A 188 -7.49 5.98 -21.63
C ARG A 188 -7.88 6.94 -22.77
N GLN A 189 -8.82 7.86 -22.52
CA GLN A 189 -9.26 8.83 -23.54
C GLN A 189 -8.15 9.79 -24.00
N HIS A 190 -7.25 10.20 -23.11
CA HIS A 190 -6.10 11.05 -23.50
C HIS A 190 -5.06 10.33 -24.36
N ARG A 191 -5.05 8.99 -24.42
CA ARG A 191 -4.11 8.20 -25.23
C ARG A 191 -4.60 7.90 -26.64
N GLU A 192 -5.89 8.10 -26.92
CA GLU A 192 -6.46 7.91 -28.26
C GLU A 192 -6.31 9.14 -29.17
N LEU A 193 -5.80 10.26 -28.65
CA LEU A 193 -5.44 11.41 -29.46
C LEU A 193 -4.02 11.19 -30.04
N PRO A 194 -3.86 10.95 -31.35
CA PRO A 194 -2.54 10.84 -31.95
C PRO A 194 -1.77 12.14 -31.74
N PRO A 195 -0.44 12.09 -31.51
CA PRO A 195 0.37 13.29 -31.44
C PRO A 195 0.19 14.09 -32.72
N SER A 196 -0.30 15.32 -32.60
CA SER A 196 -0.29 16.30 -33.68
C SER A 196 1.16 16.42 -34.16
N ARG A 197 1.45 15.85 -35.35
CA ARG A 197 2.78 15.87 -35.95
C ARG A 197 3.27 17.33 -35.94
N PRO A 198 4.50 17.61 -35.45
CA PRO A 198 5.09 18.92 -35.72
C PRO A 198 5.19 19.04 -37.24
N SER A 199 4.62 20.11 -37.80
CA SER A 199 4.77 20.42 -39.21
C SER A 199 6.26 20.42 -39.54
N SER A 200 6.71 19.45 -40.33
CA SER A 200 8.04 19.41 -40.89
C SER A 200 8.23 20.66 -41.76
N ARG A 201 8.89 21.69 -41.20
CA ARG A 201 9.51 22.70 -42.05
C ARG A 201 10.60 21.99 -42.84
N ILE A 202 10.36 21.83 -44.12
CA ILE A 202 11.34 21.34 -45.09
C ILE A 202 12.56 22.28 -45.04
N PRO A 203 13.79 21.77 -44.92
CA PRO A 203 14.98 22.58 -45.14
C PRO A 203 15.12 22.82 -46.65
N HIS A 204 15.09 24.08 -47.08
CA HIS A 204 15.50 24.44 -48.44
C HIS A 204 16.96 24.04 -48.64
N GLY A 205 17.20 23.08 -49.54
CA GLY A 205 18.52 22.57 -49.88
C GLY A 205 19.39 23.58 -50.64
N PRO A 206 20.71 23.33 -50.73
CA PRO A 206 21.64 24.23 -51.39
C PRO A 206 21.55 24.03 -52.91
N THR A 207 21.29 25.11 -53.65
CA THR A 207 21.39 25.12 -55.11
C THR A 207 22.53 26.05 -55.48
N GLY A 208 23.59 25.49 -56.07
CA GLY A 208 24.83 26.21 -56.38
C GLY A 208 24.78 27.01 -57.68
N ALA A 209 25.74 27.92 -57.85
CA ALA A 209 26.40 28.22 -59.13
C ALA A 209 27.69 29.07 -58.93
N PRO A 210 28.62 29.12 -59.90
CA PRO A 210 30.02 29.47 -59.73
C PRO A 210 30.43 30.87 -60.24
N MET A 211 31.67 31.27 -59.89
CA MET A 211 32.59 32.26 -60.50
C MET A 211 32.09 33.66 -60.90
N GLY A 212 32.81 34.70 -60.42
CA GLY A 212 32.81 36.02 -61.05
C GLY A 212 33.64 37.09 -60.31
N SER A 213 34.68 37.59 -61.01
CA SER A 213 35.38 38.89 -60.89
C SER A 213 36.26 39.21 -59.67
N VAL A 214 37.57 39.21 -59.97
CA VAL A 214 38.61 40.14 -59.52
C VAL A 214 38.23 41.61 -59.83
N ARG A 215 38.57 42.54 -58.90
CA ARG A 215 38.68 44.03 -58.95
C ARG A 215 38.10 44.59 -57.64
N GLU A 216 38.70 45.47 -56.84
CA GLU A 216 39.94 46.26 -56.80
C GLU A 216 40.40 46.33 -55.34
#